data_AF-A0A969P147-F1
#
_entry.id   AF-A0A969P147-F1
#
_cell.length_a   1.000
_cell.length_b   1.000
_cell.length_c   1.000
_cell.angle_alpha   90.00
_cell.angle_beta   90.00
_cell.angle_gamma   90.00
#
_symmetry.space_group_name_H-M   'P 1'
#
loop_
_entity.id
_entity.type
_entity.pdbx_description
1 polymer ?
#
loop_
_entity_poly.entity_id
_entity_poly.type
_entity_poly.pdbx_seq_one_letter_code
_entity_poly.pdbx_strand_id
1 'polypeptide(L)'
;TVTPGNLEADVLNVLGSGWSIAANADINNDGQTEIVAYRTADVPRSSIFDNPIYANYTRIVSELVIAQAGPNNFPLFLLRITPQAGIENQHGVLASFINANDPERMPAAFLLELLQDPGRTVAVIPLMADGTAYGQGAAVGWDATQPAYVLVGAVNPPAPVAPTAVPTAVLEDPYTLPEPTIIPTPTPEPVVQPTATPAGADEATPTPEALVKPTQTPIAGD
;
A
#
# COMPACT_ATOMS: atom_id res chain seq x y z
N THR A 1 -33.94 -18.42 -5.25
CA THR A 1 -33.27 -17.14 -5.57
C THR A 1 -32.46 -16.76 -4.36
N VAL A 2 -31.15 -17.02 -4.40
CA VAL A 2 -30.23 -16.50 -3.38
C VAL A 2 -30.24 -15.00 -3.61
N THR A 3 -30.75 -14.22 -2.65
CA THR A 3 -30.51 -12.77 -2.65
C THR A 3 -28.99 -12.62 -2.76
N PRO A 4 -28.45 -11.93 -3.78
CA PRO A 4 -27.02 -11.67 -3.84
C PRO A 4 -26.60 -11.18 -2.46
N GLY A 5 -25.76 -11.96 -1.79
CA GLY A 5 -25.21 -11.56 -0.50
C GLY A 5 -24.55 -10.20 -0.67
N ASN A 6 -24.42 -9.45 0.42
CA ASN A 6 -23.68 -8.20 0.40
C ASN A 6 -22.18 -8.51 0.29
N LEU A 7 -21.76 -9.06 -0.86
CA LEU A 7 -20.42 -9.62 -1.09
C LEU A 7 -19.34 -8.60 -0.74
N GLU A 8 -19.57 -7.32 -1.02
CA GLU A 8 -18.68 -6.23 -0.58
C GLU A 8 -18.49 -6.20 0.93
N ALA A 9 -19.58 -6.22 1.71
CA ALA A 9 -19.50 -6.24 3.15
C ALA A 9 -18.87 -7.54 3.67
N ASP A 10 -19.18 -8.68 3.06
CA ASP A 10 -18.61 -9.97 3.45
C ASP A 10 -17.09 -10.00 3.21
N VAL A 11 -16.63 -9.50 2.05
CA VAL A 11 -15.21 -9.33 1.73
C VAL A 11 -14.54 -8.40 2.75
N LEU A 12 -15.12 -7.22 3.02
CA LEU A 12 -14.54 -6.27 3.98
C LEU A 12 -14.54 -6.81 5.43
N ASN A 13 -15.55 -7.59 5.81
CA ASN A 13 -15.61 -8.24 7.12
C ASN A 13 -14.49 -9.26 7.30
N VAL A 14 -14.16 -10.04 6.25
CA VAL A 14 -13.06 -11.01 6.27
C VAL A 14 -11.69 -10.31 6.26
N LEU A 15 -11.54 -9.25 5.47
CA LEU A 15 -10.27 -8.53 5.31
C LEU A 15 -9.96 -7.61 6.49
N GLY A 16 -10.98 -7.15 7.21
CA GLY A 16 -10.87 -6.26 8.36
C GLY A 16 -10.71 -4.78 7.99
N SER A 17 -10.43 -3.97 9.01
CA SER A 17 -10.30 -2.51 8.86
C SER A 17 -9.11 -2.10 7.98
N GLY A 18 -9.28 -1.03 7.20
CA GLY A 18 -8.21 -0.46 6.37
C GLY A 18 -8.28 -0.86 4.89
N TRP A 19 -9.20 -1.76 4.54
CA TRP A 19 -9.49 -2.12 3.15
C TRP A 19 -10.54 -1.20 2.53
N SER A 20 -10.45 -1.01 1.22
CA SER A 20 -11.40 -0.23 0.41
C SER A 20 -11.72 -0.97 -0.88
N ILE A 21 -12.93 -0.77 -1.40
CA ILE A 21 -13.35 -1.35 -2.69
C ILE A 21 -12.87 -0.43 -3.82
N ALA A 22 -12.19 -1.00 -4.81
CA ALA A 22 -11.80 -0.31 -6.05
C ALA A 22 -12.77 -0.56 -7.19
N ALA A 23 -13.32 -1.77 -7.28
CA ALA A 23 -14.25 -2.16 -8.33
C ALA A 23 -15.18 -3.30 -7.86
N ASN A 24 -16.36 -3.33 -8.46
CA ASN A 24 -17.38 -4.35 -8.30
C ASN A 24 -17.97 -4.62 -9.69
N ALA A 25 -17.57 -5.73 -10.32
CA ALA A 25 -17.92 -6.09 -11.69
C ALA A 25 -17.68 -7.59 -11.96
N ASP A 26 -18.32 -8.14 -13.00
CA ASP A 26 -17.93 -9.43 -13.59
C ASP A 26 -16.69 -9.21 -14.47
N ILE A 27 -15.53 -9.33 -13.85
CA ILE A 27 -14.23 -9.01 -14.42
C ILE A 27 -13.69 -10.18 -15.24
N ASN A 28 -13.99 -11.41 -14.80
CA ASN A 28 -13.53 -12.63 -15.47
C ASN A 28 -14.53 -13.16 -16.52
N ASN A 29 -15.70 -12.52 -16.66
CA ASN A 29 -16.79 -12.89 -17.58
C ASN A 29 -17.36 -14.29 -17.34
N ASP A 30 -17.41 -14.74 -16.09
CA ASP A 30 -18.02 -16.03 -15.72
C ASP A 30 -19.49 -15.92 -15.29
N GLY A 31 -20.05 -14.71 -15.31
CA GLY A 31 -21.43 -14.42 -14.93
C GLY A 31 -21.63 -14.19 -13.42
N GLN A 32 -20.57 -14.25 -12.62
CA GLN A 32 -20.57 -13.85 -11.23
C GLN A 32 -19.84 -12.52 -11.08
N THR A 33 -20.04 -11.89 -9.93
CA THR A 33 -19.46 -10.57 -9.65
C THR A 33 -18.23 -10.72 -8.78
N GLU A 34 -17.15 -10.08 -9.19
CA GLU A 34 -15.92 -9.94 -8.41
C GLU A 34 -15.85 -8.59 -7.72
N ILE A 35 -15.22 -8.61 -6.55
CA ILE A 35 -14.83 -7.45 -5.77
C ILE A 35 -13.31 -7.30 -5.86
N VAL A 36 -12.86 -6.14 -6.32
CA VAL A 36 -11.47 -5.73 -6.20
C VAL A 36 -11.35 -4.88 -4.95
N ALA A 37 -10.65 -5.38 -3.94
CA ALA A 37 -10.38 -4.64 -2.71
C ALA A 37 -8.87 -4.40 -2.57
N TYR A 38 -8.51 -3.28 -1.95
CA TYR A 38 -7.12 -2.90 -1.74
C TYR A 38 -6.93 -2.24 -0.38
N ARG A 39 -5.69 -2.26 0.09
CA ARG A 39 -5.22 -1.48 1.23
C ARG A 39 -4.28 -0.41 0.72
N THR A 40 -4.48 0.84 1.12
CA THR A 40 -3.56 1.93 0.74
C THR A 40 -2.18 1.70 1.34
N ALA A 41 -1.15 2.19 0.66
CA ALA A 41 0.20 2.27 1.22
C ALA A 41 0.58 3.74 1.45
N ASP A 42 1.37 3.96 2.49
CA ASP A 42 2.00 5.25 2.78
C ASP A 42 3.46 5.17 2.34
N VAL A 43 3.71 5.50 1.08
CA VAL A 43 5.06 5.65 0.53
C VAL A 43 5.21 7.06 -0.04
N PRO A 44 6.40 7.68 0.08
CA PRO A 44 6.63 8.99 -0.49
C PRO A 44 6.31 9.01 -1.99
N ARG A 45 5.66 10.09 -2.43
CA ARG A 45 5.49 10.33 -3.87
C ARG A 45 6.85 10.72 -4.46
N SER A 46 7.40 9.89 -5.35
CA SER A 46 8.65 10.18 -6.07
C SER A 46 8.39 10.81 -7.44
N SER A 47 9.44 11.10 -8.22
CA SER A 47 9.30 11.64 -9.59
C SER A 47 8.67 10.65 -10.58
N ILE A 48 8.54 9.37 -10.21
CA ILE A 48 7.92 8.36 -11.07
C ILE A 48 6.46 8.70 -11.39
N PHE A 49 5.76 9.33 -10.45
CA PHE A 49 4.35 9.67 -10.62
C PHE A 49 4.09 10.79 -11.63
N ASP A 50 5.15 11.52 -12.01
CA ASP A 50 5.07 12.59 -13.01
C ASP A 50 5.46 12.08 -14.41
N ASN A 51 5.93 10.83 -14.51
CA ASN A 51 6.27 10.23 -15.79
C ASN A 51 4.99 9.72 -16.49
N PRO A 52 4.66 10.21 -17.71
CA PRO A 52 3.44 9.86 -18.43
C PRO A 52 3.23 8.35 -18.65
N ILE A 53 4.29 7.56 -18.61
CA ILE A 53 4.23 6.11 -18.80
C ILE A 53 3.49 5.43 -17.64
N TYR A 54 3.42 6.07 -16.47
CA TYR A 54 2.65 5.60 -15.33
C TYR A 54 1.28 6.29 -15.19
N ALA A 55 0.82 7.06 -16.18
CA ALA A 55 -0.42 7.83 -16.07
C ALA A 55 -1.66 6.97 -15.78
N ASN A 56 -1.64 5.69 -16.15
CA ASN A 56 -2.73 4.76 -15.89
C ASN A 56 -2.65 4.09 -14.50
N TYR A 57 -1.52 4.22 -13.79
CA TYR A 57 -1.35 3.69 -12.45
C TYR A 57 -1.92 4.67 -11.44
N THR A 58 -3.22 4.56 -11.20
CA THR A 58 -4.00 5.56 -10.46
C THR A 58 -3.93 5.41 -8.95
N ARG A 59 -3.32 4.32 -8.43
CA ARG A 59 -3.33 4.00 -6.99
C ARG A 59 -1.98 3.49 -6.51
N ILE A 60 -1.69 3.78 -5.24
CA ILE A 60 -0.57 3.19 -4.50
C ILE A 60 -1.16 2.31 -3.39
N VAL A 61 -0.86 1.02 -3.44
CA VAL A 61 -1.48 0.01 -2.56
C VAL A 61 -0.40 -0.80 -1.86
N SER A 62 -0.64 -1.19 -0.61
CA SER A 62 0.20 -2.16 0.10
C SER A 62 -0.23 -3.58 -0.26
N GLU A 63 -1.54 -3.79 -0.41
CA GLU A 63 -2.12 -5.10 -0.71
C GLU A 63 -3.31 -4.93 -1.67
N LEU A 64 -3.57 -5.96 -2.47
CA LEU A 64 -4.76 -6.07 -3.32
C LEU A 64 -5.30 -7.50 -3.30
N VAL A 65 -6.62 -7.63 -3.35
CA VAL A 65 -7.30 -8.91 -3.58
C VAL A 65 -8.37 -8.77 -4.65
N ILE A 66 -8.57 -9.85 -5.39
CA ILE A 66 -9.79 -10.06 -6.19
C ILE A 66 -10.54 -11.22 -5.54
N ALA A 67 -11.78 -10.97 -5.14
CA ALA A 67 -12.63 -11.95 -4.50
C ALA A 67 -13.96 -12.11 -5.23
N GLN A 68 -14.55 -13.29 -5.15
CA GLN A 68 -15.85 -13.63 -5.70
C GLN A 68 -16.70 -14.33 -4.64
N ALA A 69 -18.00 -14.47 -4.83
CA ALA A 69 -18.83 -15.31 -3.97
C ALA A 69 -18.43 -16.78 -4.11
N GLY A 70 -17.99 -17.40 -3.01
CA GLY A 70 -17.73 -18.84 -2.94
C GLY A 70 -18.91 -19.65 -2.39
N PRO A 71 -18.69 -20.94 -2.07
CA PRO A 71 -19.69 -21.78 -1.45
C PRO A 71 -20.24 -21.16 -0.15
N ASN A 72 -21.56 -21.22 0.03
CA ASN A 72 -22.27 -20.63 1.18
C ASN A 72 -22.05 -19.11 1.33
N ASN A 73 -21.80 -18.39 0.23
CA ASN A 73 -21.53 -16.95 0.20
C ASN A 73 -20.26 -16.51 0.96
N PHE A 74 -19.34 -17.43 1.28
CA PHE A 74 -18.03 -17.02 1.79
C PHE A 74 -17.17 -16.45 0.66
N PRO A 75 -16.44 -15.33 0.88
CA PRO A 75 -15.53 -14.80 -0.12
C PRO A 75 -14.47 -15.83 -0.55
N LEU A 76 -14.41 -16.13 -1.84
CA LEU A 76 -13.35 -16.90 -2.47
C LEU A 76 -12.33 -15.92 -3.06
N PHE A 77 -11.09 -15.95 -2.57
CA PHE A 77 -10.01 -15.10 -3.10
C PHE A 77 -9.39 -15.74 -4.33
N LEU A 78 -9.61 -15.11 -5.49
CA LEU A 78 -9.11 -15.56 -6.79
C LEU A 78 -7.68 -15.08 -7.07
N LEU A 79 -7.31 -13.92 -6.52
CA LEU A 79 -5.99 -13.30 -6.65
C LEU A 79 -5.65 -12.54 -5.37
N ARG A 80 -4.38 -12.60 -4.96
CA ARG A 80 -3.81 -11.73 -3.92
C ARG A 80 -2.48 -11.14 -4.39
N ILE A 81 -2.24 -9.89 -4.01
CA ILE A 81 -0.97 -9.21 -4.23
C ILE A 81 -0.51 -8.67 -2.88
N THR A 82 0.65 -9.12 -2.41
CA THR A 82 1.22 -8.73 -1.12
C THR A 82 2.73 -8.49 -1.23
N PRO A 83 3.33 -7.67 -0.34
CA PRO A 83 4.78 -7.50 -0.27
C PRO A 83 5.56 -8.80 -0.06
N GLN A 84 4.99 -9.73 0.72
CA GLN A 84 5.66 -10.95 1.18
C GLN A 84 5.57 -12.11 0.21
N ALA A 85 4.53 -12.18 -0.64
CA ALA A 85 4.38 -13.26 -1.63
C ALA A 85 4.64 -12.76 -3.06
N GLY A 86 4.36 -11.48 -3.34
CA GLY A 86 4.18 -10.98 -4.68
C GLY A 86 2.75 -11.21 -5.16
N ILE A 87 2.58 -11.78 -6.34
CA ILE A 87 1.29 -12.11 -6.94
C ILE A 87 1.02 -13.60 -6.76
N GLU A 88 -0.10 -13.95 -6.14
CA GLU A 88 -0.52 -15.33 -5.92
C GLU A 88 -2.00 -15.53 -6.25
N ASN A 89 -2.36 -16.76 -6.62
CA ASN A 89 -3.73 -17.22 -6.77
C ASN A 89 -3.94 -18.51 -5.95
N GLN A 90 -5.11 -19.13 -6.09
CA GLN A 90 -5.44 -20.39 -5.44
C GLN A 90 -4.53 -21.59 -5.80
N HIS A 91 -3.71 -21.47 -6.86
CA HIS A 91 -2.77 -22.50 -7.31
C HIS A 91 -1.31 -22.20 -6.93
N GLY A 92 -1.01 -21.04 -6.33
CA GLY A 92 0.32 -20.69 -5.82
C GLY A 92 0.80 -19.31 -6.27
N VAL A 93 2.11 -19.08 -6.12
CA VAL A 93 2.77 -17.82 -6.48
C VAL A 93 2.96 -17.75 -7.99
N LEU A 94 2.41 -16.71 -8.60
CA LEU A 94 2.53 -16.40 -10.03
C LEU A 94 3.78 -15.57 -10.32
N ALA A 95 4.05 -14.56 -9.50
CA ALA A 95 5.27 -13.75 -9.56
C ALA A 95 5.73 -13.37 -8.17
N SER A 96 7.02 -13.50 -7.90
CA SER A 96 7.63 -12.97 -6.67
C SER A 96 8.47 -11.74 -7.00
N PHE A 97 8.37 -10.73 -6.14
CA PHE A 97 9.21 -9.53 -6.21
C PHE A 97 10.29 -9.50 -5.14
N ILE A 98 10.41 -10.57 -4.35
CA ILE A 98 11.46 -10.71 -3.35
C ILE A 98 12.75 -11.10 -4.06
N ASN A 99 13.81 -10.31 -3.83
CA ASN A 99 15.13 -10.68 -4.29
C ASN A 99 15.70 -11.75 -3.35
N ALA A 100 15.95 -12.96 -3.84
CA ALA A 100 16.52 -14.04 -3.04
C ALA A 100 17.91 -13.69 -2.46
N ASN A 101 18.65 -12.78 -3.10
CA ASN A 101 19.95 -12.31 -2.64
C ASN A 101 19.85 -11.11 -1.69
N ASP A 102 18.68 -10.48 -1.60
CA ASP A 102 18.42 -9.30 -0.78
C ASP A 102 16.95 -9.32 -0.29
N PRO A 103 16.61 -10.21 0.66
CA PRO A 103 15.24 -10.40 1.13
C PRO A 103 14.71 -9.19 1.92
N GLU A 104 15.60 -8.31 2.39
CA GLU A 104 15.21 -7.03 3.01
C GLU A 104 14.68 -6.05 1.98
N ARG A 105 15.07 -6.22 0.72
CA ARG A 105 14.53 -5.48 -0.42
C ARG A 105 13.24 -6.12 -0.93
N MET A 106 12.23 -6.11 -0.06
CA MET A 106 10.84 -6.39 -0.39
C MET A 106 10.13 -5.12 -0.87
N PRO A 107 9.06 -5.22 -1.67
CA PRO A 107 8.24 -4.07 -2.00
C PRO A 107 7.62 -3.46 -0.72
N ALA A 108 7.61 -2.15 -0.60
CA ALA A 108 6.82 -1.47 0.44
C ALA A 108 5.38 -1.20 -0.03
N ALA A 109 5.19 -1.11 -1.34
CA ALA A 109 3.91 -0.84 -1.98
C ALA A 109 3.92 -1.30 -3.45
N PHE A 110 2.81 -1.08 -4.13
CA PHE A 110 2.62 -1.30 -5.55
C PHE A 110 1.92 -0.09 -6.17
N LEU A 111 2.41 0.38 -7.31
CA LEU A 111 1.59 1.11 -8.26
C LEU A 111 0.59 0.13 -8.86
N LEU A 112 -0.68 0.51 -8.89
CA LEU A 112 -1.77 -0.31 -9.38
C LEU A 112 -2.45 0.34 -10.58
N GLU A 113 -2.56 -0.44 -11.66
CA GLU A 113 -3.41 -0.17 -12.81
C GLU A 113 -4.48 -1.27 -12.89
N LEU A 114 -5.75 -0.86 -12.86
CA LEU A 114 -6.88 -1.74 -13.16
C LEU A 114 -7.21 -1.61 -14.64
N LEU A 115 -6.89 -2.65 -15.40
CA LEU A 115 -7.05 -2.67 -16.85
C LEU A 115 -8.50 -3.03 -17.18
N GLN A 116 -9.10 -2.28 -18.10
CA GLN A 116 -10.45 -2.57 -18.62
C GLN A 116 -10.42 -3.45 -19.89
N ASP A 117 -9.23 -3.89 -20.31
CA ASP A 117 -9.06 -4.66 -21.53
C ASP A 117 -9.46 -6.13 -21.31
N PRO A 118 -10.23 -6.75 -22.22
CA PRO A 118 -10.52 -8.17 -22.15
C PRO A 118 -9.20 -8.98 -22.19
N GLY A 119 -8.94 -9.72 -21.12
CA GLY A 119 -7.72 -10.56 -20.97
C GLY A 119 -6.58 -9.91 -20.18
N ARG A 120 -6.68 -8.65 -19.75
CA ARG A 120 -5.78 -8.07 -18.74
C ARG A 120 -6.58 -7.32 -17.70
N THR A 121 -6.38 -7.68 -16.44
CA THR A 121 -7.24 -7.19 -15.37
C THR A 121 -6.50 -6.28 -14.41
N VAL A 122 -5.29 -6.69 -14.03
CA VAL A 122 -4.47 -5.97 -13.05
C VAL A 122 -3.04 -5.92 -13.54
N ALA A 123 -2.44 -4.74 -13.52
CA ALA A 123 -1.00 -4.57 -13.63
C ALA A 123 -0.46 -3.89 -12.37
N VAL A 124 0.69 -4.37 -11.89
CA VAL A 124 1.38 -3.82 -10.72
C VAL A 124 2.84 -3.57 -11.00
N ILE A 125 3.34 -2.48 -10.43
CA ILE A 125 4.77 -2.16 -10.38
C ILE A 125 5.15 -2.02 -8.90
N PRO A 126 6.04 -2.87 -8.37
CA PRO A 126 6.46 -2.77 -6.98
C PRO A 126 7.23 -1.48 -6.74
N LEU A 127 7.07 -0.92 -5.56
CA LEU A 127 7.75 0.27 -5.07
C LEU A 127 8.62 -0.09 -3.85
N MET A 128 9.79 0.52 -3.77
CA MET A 128 10.62 0.53 -2.56
C MET A 128 10.05 1.50 -1.52
N ALA A 129 10.55 1.45 -0.29
CA ALA A 129 10.07 2.29 0.82
C ALA A 129 10.25 3.79 0.58
N ASP A 130 11.19 4.18 -0.30
CA ASP A 130 11.41 5.56 -0.72
C ASP A 130 10.50 6.02 -1.88
N GLY A 131 9.57 5.15 -2.32
CA GLY A 131 8.64 5.42 -3.40
C GLY A 131 9.22 5.29 -4.81
N THR A 132 10.46 4.83 -4.95
CA THR A 132 11.04 4.50 -6.27
C THR A 132 10.54 3.14 -6.74
N ALA A 133 10.31 2.97 -8.05
CA ALA A 133 9.87 1.69 -8.58
C ALA A 133 11.01 0.69 -8.77
N TYR A 134 10.62 -0.58 -8.72
CA TYR A 134 11.42 -1.68 -9.23
C TYR A 134 11.51 -1.59 -10.76
N GLY A 135 12.59 -2.15 -11.32
CA GLY A 135 12.79 -2.23 -12.77
C GLY A 135 11.87 -3.23 -13.49
N GLN A 136 11.01 -3.93 -12.76
CA GLN A 136 10.08 -4.92 -13.28
C GLN A 136 8.74 -4.81 -12.57
N GLY A 137 7.66 -4.99 -13.33
CA GLY A 137 6.30 -5.17 -12.86
C GLY A 137 5.69 -6.41 -13.51
N ALA A 138 4.43 -6.70 -13.20
CA ALA A 138 3.72 -7.83 -13.74
C ALA A 138 2.25 -7.49 -13.98
N ALA A 139 1.69 -8.09 -15.02
CA ALA A 139 0.27 -8.04 -15.30
C ALA A 139 -0.33 -9.45 -15.19
N VAL A 140 -1.55 -9.51 -14.67
CA VAL A 140 -2.37 -10.72 -14.65
C VAL A 140 -3.68 -10.52 -15.40
N GLY A 141 -4.16 -11.62 -15.97
CA GLY A 141 -5.45 -11.73 -16.61
C GLY A 141 -6.09 -13.07 -16.29
N TRP A 142 -7.40 -13.15 -16.46
CA TRP A 142 -8.12 -14.41 -16.28
C TRP A 142 -7.86 -15.38 -17.44
N ASP A 143 -7.53 -16.63 -17.11
CA ASP A 143 -7.49 -17.73 -18.08
C ASP A 143 -8.72 -18.62 -17.90
N ALA A 144 -9.63 -18.61 -18.88
CA ALA A 144 -10.84 -19.43 -18.82
C ALA A 144 -10.55 -20.94 -18.98
N THR A 145 -9.38 -21.32 -19.52
CA THR A 145 -8.97 -22.73 -19.66
C THR A 145 -8.43 -23.30 -18.35
N GLN A 146 -7.93 -22.43 -17.48
CA GLN A 146 -7.48 -22.74 -16.13
C GLN A 146 -8.10 -21.70 -15.20
N PRO A 147 -9.33 -21.91 -14.66
CA PRO A 147 -10.18 -20.87 -14.07
C PRO A 147 -9.51 -20.17 -12.86
N ALA A 148 -8.60 -19.26 -13.18
CA ALA A 148 -7.66 -18.61 -12.30
C ALA A 148 -7.00 -17.44 -13.05
N TYR A 149 -6.50 -16.48 -12.28
CA TYR A 149 -5.63 -15.46 -12.82
C TYR A 149 -4.26 -16.05 -13.14
N VAL A 150 -3.72 -15.69 -14.30
CA VAL A 150 -2.38 -16.10 -14.77
C VAL A 150 -1.55 -14.87 -15.14
N LEU A 151 -0.22 -15.03 -15.18
CA LEU A 151 0.65 -14.00 -15.74
C LEU A 151 0.40 -13.83 -17.23
N VAL A 152 0.13 -12.60 -17.65
CA VAL A 152 -0.07 -12.24 -19.07
C VAL A 152 1.08 -11.42 -19.65
N GLY A 153 2.06 -11.07 -18.82
CA GLY A 153 3.31 -10.46 -19.25
C GLY A 153 4.07 -9.78 -18.13
N ALA A 154 5.39 -9.65 -18.32
CA ALA A 154 6.20 -8.71 -17.56
C ALA A 154 5.83 -7.29 -18.00
N VAL A 155 5.60 -6.41 -17.04
CA VAL A 155 5.55 -4.98 -17.29
C VAL A 155 6.97 -4.48 -17.10
N ASN A 156 7.66 -4.14 -18.18
CA ASN A 156 8.97 -3.51 -18.07
C ASN A 156 8.74 -2.00 -18.02
N PRO A 157 8.76 -1.37 -16.83
CA PRO A 157 8.89 0.07 -16.79
C PRO A 157 10.13 0.46 -17.60
N PRO A 158 10.09 1.57 -18.36
CA PRO A 158 11.29 2.13 -18.94
C PRO A 158 12.30 2.31 -17.82
N ALA A 159 13.58 2.03 -18.11
CA ALA A 159 14.66 2.30 -17.17
C ALA A 159 14.48 3.72 -16.63
N PRO A 160 14.68 3.96 -15.32
CA PRO A 160 14.60 5.29 -14.75
C PRO A 160 15.44 6.21 -15.63
N VAL A 161 14.81 7.22 -16.22
CA VAL A 161 15.56 8.22 -16.97
C VAL A 161 16.48 8.84 -15.93
N ALA A 162 17.79 8.64 -16.07
CA ALA A 162 18.75 9.27 -15.17
C ALA A 162 18.36 10.75 -15.11
N PRO A 163 18.29 11.36 -13.91
CA PRO A 163 17.89 12.75 -13.81
C PRO A 163 18.73 13.51 -14.82
N THR A 164 18.07 14.15 -15.80
CA THR A 164 18.78 14.96 -16.78
C THR A 164 19.61 15.89 -15.94
N ALA A 165 20.94 15.75 -16.01
CA ALA A 165 21.83 16.58 -15.22
C ALA A 165 21.36 18.00 -15.49
N VAL A 166 20.78 18.64 -14.46
CA VAL A 166 20.40 20.04 -14.58
C VAL A 166 21.72 20.68 -14.99
N PRO A 167 21.82 21.27 -16.19
CA PRO A 167 23.07 21.87 -16.61
C PRO A 167 23.43 22.79 -15.47
N THR A 168 24.56 22.52 -14.81
CA THR A 168 25.08 23.41 -13.78
C THR A 168 25.15 24.75 -14.49
N ALA A 169 24.19 25.62 -14.21
CA ALA A 169 24.24 26.97 -14.70
C ALA A 169 25.56 27.47 -14.15
N VAL A 170 26.53 27.68 -15.04
CA VAL A 170 27.68 28.49 -14.71
C VAL A 170 27.05 29.84 -14.41
N LEU A 171 26.76 30.07 -13.13
CA LEU A 171 26.49 31.40 -12.61
C LEU A 171 27.79 32.15 -12.86
N GLU A 172 27.91 32.76 -14.04
CA GLU A 172 28.78 33.92 -14.16
C GLU A 172 28.20 34.94 -13.20
N ASP A 173 28.87 35.08 -12.07
CA ASP A 173 28.48 35.92 -10.94
C ASP A 173 28.40 37.38 -11.41
N PRO A 174 27.20 37.95 -11.66
CA PRO A 174 27.09 39.34 -12.07
C PRO A 174 27.05 40.27 -10.84
N TYR A 175 27.18 39.73 -9.63
CA TYR A 175 27.03 40.49 -8.40
C TYR A 175 28.30 40.41 -7.57
N THR A 176 29.16 41.41 -7.75
CA THR A 176 30.02 41.85 -6.65
C THR A 176 29.10 42.28 -5.50
N LEU A 177 28.90 41.38 -4.53
CA LEU A 177 28.16 41.68 -3.32
C LEU A 177 28.89 42.82 -2.59
N PRO A 178 28.24 43.94 -2.25
CA PRO A 178 28.87 44.95 -1.40
C PRO A 178 29.28 44.32 -0.08
N GLU A 179 30.47 44.69 0.42
CA GLU A 179 30.98 44.20 1.71
C GLU A 179 29.89 44.34 2.78
N PRO A 180 29.60 43.27 3.55
CA PRO A 180 28.60 43.33 4.59
C PRO A 180 29.00 44.39 5.60
N THR A 181 28.16 45.41 5.76
CA THR A 181 28.32 46.36 6.87
C THR A 181 28.09 45.58 8.16
N ILE A 182 29.15 45.38 8.94
CA ILE A 182 29.06 44.72 10.24
C ILE A 182 28.29 45.64 11.17
N ILE A 183 27.00 45.35 11.35
CA ILE A 183 26.19 45.96 12.40
C ILE A 183 26.60 45.27 13.72
N PRO A 184 27.08 46.01 14.73
CA PRO A 184 27.46 45.41 16.00
C PRO A 184 26.25 44.71 16.61
N THR A 185 26.42 43.43 16.94
CA THR A 185 25.42 42.65 17.65
C THR A 185 25.12 43.31 19.00
N PRO A 186 23.85 43.63 19.33
CA PRO A 186 23.53 44.17 20.63
C PRO A 186 23.90 43.15 21.72
N THR A 187 24.62 43.63 22.73
CA THR A 187 24.95 42.87 23.93
C THR A 187 23.65 42.35 24.56
N PRO A 188 23.49 41.04 24.78
CA PRO A 188 22.26 40.50 25.37
C PRO A 188 22.07 41.04 26.79
N GLU A 189 20.87 41.53 27.08
CA GLU A 189 20.44 41.85 28.44
C GLU A 189 20.40 40.58 29.30
N PRO A 190 20.76 40.66 30.59
CA PRO A 190 20.72 39.51 31.49
C PRO A 190 19.29 39.00 31.64
N VAL A 191 19.08 37.74 31.24
CA VAL A 191 17.80 37.04 31.42
C VAL A 191 17.59 36.77 32.91
N VAL A 192 16.56 37.39 33.48
CA VAL A 192 16.13 37.12 34.86
C VAL A 192 15.50 35.73 34.89
N GLN A 193 16.16 34.80 35.59
CA GLN A 193 15.71 33.42 35.73
C GLN A 193 14.45 33.37 36.63
N PRO A 194 13.31 32.82 36.16
CA PRO A 194 12.12 32.71 36.99
C PRO A 194 12.34 31.66 38.10
N THR A 195 12.00 32.07 39.33
CA THR A 195 11.99 31.23 40.52
C THR A 195 10.96 30.11 40.36
N ALA A 196 11.39 28.85 40.55
CA ALA A 196 10.53 27.68 40.47
C ALA A 196 9.48 27.66 41.59
N THR A 197 8.21 27.45 41.22
CA THR A 197 7.09 27.15 42.13
C THR A 197 7.16 25.67 42.56
N PRO A 198 7.02 25.32 43.85
CA PRO A 198 7.07 23.94 44.30
C PRO A 198 5.84 23.15 43.82
N ALA A 199 6.11 21.91 43.41
CA ALA A 199 5.12 20.91 42.99
C ALA A 199 4.18 20.55 44.15
N GLY A 200 2.88 20.72 43.91
CA GLY A 200 1.81 20.21 44.76
C GLY A 200 1.59 18.72 44.54
N ALA A 201 1.30 18.04 45.64
CA ALA A 201 1.22 16.61 45.81
C ALA A 201 -0.09 15.97 45.31
N ASP A 202 -0.02 14.65 45.21
CA ASP A 202 -1.11 13.67 45.30
C ASP A 202 -2.12 13.57 44.17
N GLU A 203 -1.95 12.54 43.33
CA GLU A 203 -3.09 11.86 42.71
C GLU A 203 -2.97 10.35 42.91
N ALA A 204 -4.00 9.78 43.54
CA ALA A 204 -4.05 8.43 44.05
C ALA A 204 -4.09 7.38 42.93
N THR A 205 -3.34 6.31 43.13
CA THR A 205 -3.36 5.10 42.30
C THR A 205 -4.70 4.36 42.44
N PRO A 206 -5.49 4.14 41.37
CA PRO A 206 -6.67 3.29 41.46
C PRO A 206 -6.27 1.81 41.61
N THR A 207 -6.96 1.14 42.53
CA THR A 207 -6.86 -0.30 42.81
C THR A 207 -7.43 -1.11 41.64
N PRO A 208 -6.79 -2.20 41.19
CA PRO A 208 -7.28 -2.99 40.06
C PRO A 208 -8.54 -3.78 40.42
N GLU A 209 -9.56 -3.69 39.57
CA GLU A 209 -10.76 -4.53 39.61
C GLU A 209 -10.41 -6.00 39.35
N ALA A 210 -10.98 -6.88 40.18
CA ALA A 210 -10.76 -8.31 40.12
C ALA A 210 -11.36 -8.91 38.84
N LEU A 211 -10.51 -9.62 38.09
CA LEU A 211 -10.88 -10.38 36.89
C LEU A 211 -11.82 -11.53 37.26
N VAL A 212 -13.11 -11.41 36.92
CA VAL A 212 -14.10 -12.49 37.06
C VAL A 212 -13.84 -13.53 35.96
N LYS A 213 -13.45 -14.74 36.37
CA LYS A 213 -13.21 -15.88 35.49
C LYS A 213 -14.55 -16.45 35.00
N PRO A 214 -14.81 -16.59 33.69
CA PRO A 214 -16.05 -17.20 33.22
C PRO A 214 -16.06 -18.71 33.50
N THR A 215 -17.16 -19.17 34.08
CA THR A 215 -17.45 -20.59 34.32
C THR A 215 -17.79 -21.25 32.97
N GLN A 216 -16.99 -22.24 32.55
CA GLN A 216 -17.32 -23.10 31.41
C GLN A 216 -18.40 -24.11 31.82
N THR A 217 -19.53 -24.10 31.11
CA THR A 217 -20.54 -25.16 31.15
C THR A 217 -20.12 -26.27 30.19
N PRO A 218 -20.03 -27.54 30.62
CA PRO A 218 -19.76 -28.66 29.73
C PRO A 218 -20.97 -28.91 28.81
N ILE A 219 -20.70 -29.00 27.50
CA ILE A 219 -21.67 -29.47 26.51
C ILE A 219 -21.65 -31.00 26.56
N ALA A 220 -22.78 -31.59 26.96
CA ALA A 220 -23.04 -33.02 26.81
C ALA A 220 -23.23 -33.34 25.32
N GLY A 221 -22.54 -34.38 24.85
CA GLY A 221 -22.70 -34.89 23.50
C GLY A 221 -23.98 -35.69 23.32
N ASP A 222 -24.39 -35.77 22.06
CA ASP A 222 -25.05 -36.92 21.42
C ASP A 222 -24.61 -36.94 19.94
#